data_AF-A0A2I3RAJ8-F1
#
_entry.id   AF-A0A2I3RAJ8-F1
#
_cell.length_a   1.000
_cell.length_b   1.000
_cell.length_c   1.000
_cell.angle_alpha   90.00
_cell.angle_beta   90.00
_cell.angle_gamma   90.00
#
_symmetry.space_group_name_H-M   'P 1'
#
loop_
_entity.id
_entity.type
_entity.pdbx_description
1 polymer ?
#
loop_
_entity_poly.entity_id
_entity_poly.type
_entity_poly.pdbx_seq_one_letter_code
_entity_poly.pdbx_strand_id
1 'polypeptide(L)'
;MTSPLCRAASANALPPQDQASTPSSKVKGREASGKPSHLRGKGTAQAWPPGRSKGGSFHRGAGKPSVHSQVAELHKKIQLLEGDRKAFFESSQWNIKKNQETISQLRKETKALELKLLDLLKGDEKVVQAVIHEWKWEKPYLKNRTGQQALEHLDHRLREKVKQQNALRHQVVLRQRRLEELQLQHSLRLLEMAEAQNRHTEVAKTMRNLENRLEKARMKAQEAEHITSVYLQLKAYLMDESLNLENRLDSMEAEVVRTKHELEALHVVNQEALNARDIAKNQLQYLEETLVRERKKRERYISECKKRAEEKKLENERMERKTHREHLLLQSDDTIQDSLHAKEEELRQRWSMYQMEVIFGKVKDATGTDETHSLVRRFLAQGDTFAQLETLKSENEQTLVRLKQEKQQLQRELEDLKYSGEATLVSQQKLQAEAQERLKKEERRHAEAQDQLERALRAMQVAKDSLEHLASKLIHITVEDGRFAGKELDPQADNYVPNLLGLVEEKLLKLQAQLQGHDVQEMLCHIANREFLASLEGRLPEYNTRIALPLATSKDKFFGQYGWGDEWGAVGAPSWVAGGCQIPCSGPRWGWSGVVKGRGARDGDLDPTSLPAHPPTPRRRRE
;
A
#
# COMPACT_ATOMS: atom_id res chain seq x y z
N MET A 1 40.38 8.33 2.97
CA MET A 1 41.32 9.33 3.53
C MET A 1 40.81 9.72 4.92
N THR A 2 41.72 9.81 5.90
CA THR A 2 41.60 10.52 7.20
C THR A 2 40.42 10.22 8.15
N SER A 3 40.72 9.45 9.20
CA SER A 3 40.16 9.53 10.57
C SER A 3 40.61 10.84 11.28
N PRO A 4 40.35 11.11 12.59
CA PRO A 4 39.58 10.38 13.62
C PRO A 4 38.65 11.25 14.50
N LEU A 5 37.90 10.64 15.45
CA LEU A 5 38.01 10.92 16.91
C LEU A 5 37.08 10.02 17.74
N CYS A 6 37.50 9.72 18.98
CA CYS A 6 37.01 8.58 19.76
C CYS A 6 35.82 8.93 20.68
N ARG A 7 34.93 7.95 20.90
CA ARG A 7 33.96 7.95 22.01
C ARG A 7 34.55 7.13 23.18
N ALA A 8 34.46 7.67 24.38
CA ALA A 8 35.10 7.11 25.57
C ALA A 8 34.43 5.81 26.08
N ALA A 9 35.23 4.95 26.69
CA ALA A 9 34.80 3.93 27.64
C ALA A 9 35.58 4.16 28.94
N SER A 10 34.86 4.47 30.02
CA SER A 10 35.42 4.66 31.36
C SER A 10 35.16 3.40 32.19
N ALA A 11 36.18 2.92 32.88
CA ALA A 11 36.07 1.86 33.88
C ALA A 11 36.29 2.45 35.28
N ASN A 12 35.69 1.79 36.29
CA ASN A 12 36.04 1.84 37.71
C ASN A 12 36.09 3.22 38.42
N ALA A 13 35.10 3.47 39.29
CA ALA A 13 35.35 3.97 40.65
C ALA A 13 34.13 3.79 41.57
N LEU A 14 34.37 3.32 42.78
CA LEU A 14 33.44 3.47 43.92
C LEU A 14 33.47 4.94 44.40
N PRO A 15 32.35 5.53 44.84
CA PRO A 15 32.36 6.78 45.60
C PRO A 15 32.70 6.53 47.09
N PRO A 16 33.24 7.54 47.81
CA PRO A 16 34.03 7.32 49.02
C PRO A 16 33.27 7.50 50.34
N GLN A 17 33.96 7.10 51.41
CA GLN A 17 33.60 7.32 52.81
C GLN A 17 34.51 8.39 53.43
N ASP A 18 33.96 9.52 53.82
CA ASP A 18 34.53 10.48 54.79
C ASP A 18 33.38 10.89 55.72
N GLN A 19 33.40 10.74 57.06
CA GLN A 19 34.39 11.16 58.06
C GLN A 19 34.65 12.68 58.09
N ALA A 20 33.85 13.36 58.92
CA ALA A 20 34.17 14.69 59.44
C ALA A 20 34.10 14.65 60.97
N SER A 21 35.17 15.09 61.63
CA SER A 21 35.32 15.07 63.09
C SER A 21 34.85 16.35 63.78
N THR A 22 34.54 16.23 65.07
CA THR A 22 34.13 17.24 66.06
C THR A 22 34.93 18.57 66.07
N PRO A 23 34.32 19.67 66.54
CA PRO A 23 34.50 20.09 67.96
C PRO A 23 33.15 20.24 68.72
N SER A 24 33.01 19.99 70.04
CA SER A 24 33.47 20.82 71.18
C SER A 24 32.86 22.24 71.18
N SER A 25 32.18 22.79 72.21
CA SER A 25 31.83 22.32 73.58
C SER A 25 30.78 23.25 74.25
N LYS A 26 30.24 22.83 75.42
CA LYS A 26 29.46 23.64 76.43
C LYS A 26 28.07 24.11 75.93
N VAL A 27 27.01 24.24 76.75
CA VAL A 27 26.90 24.68 78.16
C VAL A 27 25.74 23.97 78.91
N LYS A 28 26.01 23.55 80.17
CA LYS A 28 25.07 23.27 81.30
C LYS A 28 23.74 22.53 81.02
N GLY A 29 23.77 21.21 81.24
CA GLY A 29 22.81 20.59 82.15
C GLY A 29 23.32 20.68 83.59
N ARG A 30 22.46 21.04 84.55
CA ARG A 30 22.75 21.03 86.00
C ARG A 30 21.88 19.99 86.67
N GLU A 31 22.48 18.97 87.26
CA GLU A 31 22.06 18.28 88.50
C GLU A 31 23.20 17.31 88.86
N ALA A 32 24.10 17.74 89.74
CA ALA A 32 24.01 17.54 91.20
C ALA A 32 24.71 16.24 91.64
N SER A 33 26.05 16.27 91.64
CA SER A 33 26.87 15.31 92.37
C SER A 33 26.74 15.53 93.89
N GLY A 34 26.69 14.44 94.66
CA GLY A 34 26.28 14.48 96.08
C GLY A 34 26.98 13.45 96.99
N LYS A 35 28.26 13.16 96.75
CA LYS A 35 29.22 12.53 97.68
C LYS A 35 30.60 13.17 97.41
N PRO A 36 31.56 13.25 98.37
CA PRO A 36 31.62 12.52 99.64
C PRO A 36 32.02 13.34 100.89
N SER A 37 32.02 12.64 102.03
CA SER A 37 32.81 12.82 103.26
C SER A 37 33.73 14.06 103.43
N HIS A 38 33.53 14.76 104.56
CA HIS A 38 34.64 15.33 105.35
C HIS A 38 34.59 14.86 106.80
N LEU A 39 35.12 13.66 107.04
CA LEU A 39 35.70 13.30 108.34
C LEU A 39 37.15 13.78 108.35
N ARG A 40 37.41 14.88 109.07
CA ARG A 40 38.74 15.36 109.48
C ARG A 40 38.50 16.25 110.71
N GLY A 41 38.94 15.94 111.93
CA GLY A 41 39.87 14.90 112.35
C GLY A 41 41.27 15.49 112.60
N LYS A 42 41.78 15.27 113.82
CA LYS A 42 42.98 15.85 114.46
C LYS A 42 42.77 17.28 115.02
N GLY A 43 43.22 17.60 116.23
CA GLY A 43 43.75 16.70 117.27
C GLY A 43 44.62 17.39 118.33
N THR A 44 44.37 17.03 119.59
CA THR A 44 45.22 17.13 120.79
C THR A 44 44.46 16.34 121.87
N ALA A 45 44.83 15.14 122.33
CA ALA A 45 46.13 14.50 122.54
C ALA A 45 46.95 15.13 123.67
N GLN A 46 46.45 14.98 124.90
CA GLN A 46 47.18 14.84 126.19
C GLN A 46 46.11 14.61 127.28
N ALA A 47 46.28 13.79 128.32
CA ALA A 47 47.30 12.76 128.57
C ALA A 47 46.68 11.61 129.40
N TRP A 48 47.32 10.43 129.37
CA TRP A 48 47.03 9.34 130.32
C TRP A 48 47.74 9.63 131.67
N PRO A 49 47.77 8.66 132.61
CA PRO A 49 46.85 8.46 133.73
C PRO A 49 47.56 9.08 134.99
N PRO A 50 47.75 8.51 136.21
CA PRO A 50 47.42 7.20 136.77
C PRO A 50 46.51 7.24 138.03
N GLY A 51 45.64 6.23 138.16
CA GLY A 51 45.28 5.73 139.48
C GLY A 51 46.50 5.03 140.10
N ARG A 52 47.41 5.80 140.70
CA ARG A 52 48.61 5.28 141.39
C ARG A 52 48.55 5.58 142.87
N SER A 53 48.88 4.55 143.65
CA SER A 53 49.56 4.65 144.95
C SER A 53 48.75 5.29 146.08
N LYS A 54 48.77 4.79 147.31
CA LYS A 54 49.63 3.80 147.97
C LYS A 54 48.87 3.39 149.26
N GLY A 55 49.01 2.23 149.92
CA GLY A 55 50.25 1.50 150.20
C GLY A 55 51.08 2.27 151.24
N GLY A 56 51.06 2.02 152.55
CA GLY A 56 50.42 0.94 153.31
C GLY A 56 49.81 1.46 154.62
N SER A 57 49.39 0.63 155.57
CA SER A 57 50.28 -0.20 156.43
C SER A 57 51.29 0.68 157.17
N PHE A 58 51.33 0.77 158.51
CA PHE A 58 51.16 -0.28 159.51
C PHE A 58 50.92 0.35 160.90
N HIS A 59 50.71 -0.53 161.89
CA HIS A 59 51.02 -0.37 163.31
C HIS A 59 52.01 0.77 163.64
N ARG A 60 51.85 1.49 164.75
CA ARG A 60 51.85 0.91 166.10
C ARG A 60 51.24 1.90 167.10
N GLY A 61 50.48 1.41 168.07
CA GLY A 61 49.97 2.26 169.14
C GLY A 61 51.08 2.70 170.10
N ALA A 62 51.12 3.99 170.41
CA ALA A 62 51.67 4.55 171.65
C ALA A 62 51.17 6.00 171.82
N GLY A 63 50.62 6.35 172.98
CA GLY A 63 50.28 7.73 173.36
C GLY A 63 48.95 8.26 172.81
N LYS A 64 47.98 8.49 173.72
CA LYS A 64 46.77 9.28 173.45
C LYS A 64 47.13 10.79 173.49
N PRO A 65 46.68 11.61 172.53
CA PRO A 65 46.46 13.04 172.73
C PRO A 65 44.97 13.41 172.75
N SER A 66 44.66 14.60 173.27
CA SER A 66 43.32 15.05 173.68
C SER A 66 42.28 15.22 172.54
N VAL A 67 41.01 14.99 172.88
CA VAL A 67 39.79 15.04 172.04
C VAL A 67 39.60 16.38 171.30
N HIS A 68 40.21 17.48 171.74
CA HIS A 68 39.94 18.81 171.21
C HIS A 68 40.43 19.08 169.77
N SER A 69 41.53 18.47 169.29
CA SER A 69 42.04 18.79 167.94
C SER A 69 41.11 18.30 166.83
N GLN A 70 40.49 17.12 167.02
CA GLN A 70 39.58 16.50 166.04
C GLN A 70 38.33 17.36 165.77
N VAL A 71 37.88 18.14 166.76
CA VAL A 71 36.71 19.03 166.62
C VAL A 71 37.00 20.21 165.70
N ALA A 72 38.21 20.78 165.75
CA ALA A 72 38.58 21.95 164.95
C ALA A 72 38.73 21.64 163.45
N GLU A 73 39.24 20.46 163.10
CA GLU A 73 39.38 20.02 161.70
C GLU A 73 38.02 19.79 161.04
N LEU A 74 37.05 19.20 161.77
CA LEU A 74 35.69 18.99 161.27
C LEU A 74 34.98 20.32 160.94
N HIS A 75 35.12 21.35 161.78
CA HIS A 75 34.50 22.65 161.53
C HIS A 75 35.01 23.33 160.25
N LYS A 76 36.33 23.30 159.98
CA LYS A 76 36.89 23.84 158.72
C LYS A 76 36.39 23.07 157.50
N LYS A 77 36.24 21.75 157.61
CA LYS A 77 35.75 20.91 156.53
C LYS A 77 34.27 21.16 156.22
N ILE A 78 33.45 21.45 157.24
CA ILE A 78 32.05 21.87 157.07
C ILE A 78 31.98 23.22 156.34
N GLN A 79 32.74 24.23 156.76
CA GLN A 79 32.73 25.55 156.11
C GLN A 79 33.12 25.51 154.62
N LEU A 80 34.10 24.69 154.23
CA LEU A 80 34.45 24.50 152.82
C LEU A 80 33.32 23.84 152.04
N LEU A 81 32.71 22.78 152.57
CA LEU A 81 31.56 22.12 151.94
C LEU A 81 30.34 23.05 151.84
N GLU A 82 30.13 23.96 152.80
CA GLU A 82 29.10 25.00 152.72
C GLU A 82 29.41 26.08 151.68
N GLY A 83 30.68 26.46 151.53
CA GLY A 83 31.15 27.37 150.49
C GLY A 83 30.95 26.80 149.08
N ASP A 84 31.42 25.58 148.84
CA ASP A 84 31.22 24.86 147.59
C ASP A 84 29.72 24.70 147.28
N ARG A 85 28.91 24.29 148.28
CA ARG A 85 27.47 24.12 148.12
C ARG A 85 26.75 25.42 147.76
N LYS A 86 27.20 26.58 148.27
CA LYS A 86 26.70 27.91 147.84
C LYS A 86 27.12 28.23 146.41
N ALA A 87 28.40 28.09 146.07
CA ALA A 87 28.91 28.36 144.72
C ALA A 87 28.24 27.47 143.65
N PHE A 88 27.99 26.19 143.95
CA PHE A 88 27.22 25.29 143.08
C PHE A 88 25.76 25.72 142.95
N PHE A 89 25.10 26.18 144.02
CA PHE A 89 23.72 26.69 143.94
C PHE A 89 23.64 27.98 143.13
N GLU A 90 24.56 28.92 143.32
CA GLU A 90 24.61 30.20 142.59
C GLU A 90 24.92 29.98 141.10
N SER A 91 25.91 29.12 140.78
CA SER A 91 26.22 28.70 139.41
C SER A 91 25.04 27.98 138.75
N SER A 92 24.34 27.10 139.48
CA SER A 92 23.14 26.43 138.98
C SER A 92 22.01 27.43 138.70
N GLN A 93 21.71 28.34 139.63
CA GLN A 93 20.70 29.39 139.46
C GLN A 93 21.03 30.34 138.31
N TRP A 94 22.29 30.72 138.14
CA TRP A 94 22.73 31.55 137.02
C TRP A 94 22.60 30.82 135.67
N ASN A 95 23.01 29.54 135.62
CA ASN A 95 22.81 28.71 134.42
C ASN A 95 21.33 28.48 134.11
N ILE A 96 20.46 28.30 135.12
CA ILE A 96 19.00 28.21 134.93
C ILE A 96 18.44 29.51 134.34
N LYS A 97 18.84 30.68 134.86
CA LYS A 97 18.42 31.99 134.32
C LYS A 97 18.89 32.18 132.87
N LYS A 98 20.17 31.90 132.60
CA LYS A 98 20.74 31.96 131.24
C LYS A 98 20.01 31.00 130.27
N ASN A 99 19.67 29.80 130.71
CA ASN A 99 18.89 28.85 129.92
C ASN A 99 17.43 29.30 129.70
N GLN A 100 16.80 29.96 130.68
CA GLN A 100 15.48 30.57 130.51
C GLN A 100 15.53 31.71 129.48
N GLU A 101 16.57 32.55 129.52
CA GLU A 101 16.79 33.63 128.56
C GLU A 101 17.00 33.09 127.13
N THR A 102 17.88 32.09 126.93
CA THR A 102 18.09 31.49 125.60
C THR A 102 16.85 30.78 125.08
N ILE A 103 16.10 30.06 125.93
CA ILE A 103 14.80 29.48 125.54
C ILE A 103 13.81 30.59 125.14
N SER A 104 13.82 31.74 125.82
CA SER A 104 12.95 32.88 125.47
C SER A 104 13.35 33.53 124.13
N GLN A 105 14.64 33.58 123.81
CA GLN A 105 15.17 34.09 122.53
C GLN A 105 14.80 33.13 121.40
N LEU A 106 15.12 31.84 121.54
CA LEU A 106 14.75 30.81 120.56
C LEU A 106 13.25 30.79 120.28
N ARG A 107 12.40 30.89 121.31
CA ARG A 107 10.93 30.98 121.13
C ARG A 107 10.46 32.22 120.37
N LYS A 108 11.17 33.35 120.48
CA LYS A 108 10.89 34.56 119.67
C LYS A 108 11.34 34.35 118.22
N GLU A 109 12.49 33.71 118.00
CA GLU A 109 13.01 33.39 116.67
C GLU A 109 12.11 32.37 115.94
N THR A 110 11.65 31.31 116.62
CA THR A 110 10.69 30.35 116.05
C THR A 110 9.43 31.05 115.57
N LYS A 111 8.81 31.91 116.41
CA LYS A 111 7.63 32.70 116.02
C LYS A 111 7.90 33.66 114.86
N ALA A 112 9.08 34.28 114.82
CA ALA A 112 9.46 35.15 113.72
C ALA A 112 9.67 34.38 112.40
N LEU A 113 10.15 33.13 112.45
CA LEU A 113 10.28 32.25 111.29
C LEU A 113 8.91 31.71 110.83
N GLU A 114 8.03 31.33 111.76
CA GLU A 114 6.64 30.92 111.47
C GLU A 114 5.88 32.04 110.73
N LEU A 115 5.98 33.29 111.21
CA LEU A 115 5.36 34.45 110.55
C LEU A 115 5.94 34.69 109.15
N LYS A 116 7.27 34.64 108.98
CA LYS A 116 7.92 34.78 107.66
C LYS A 116 7.47 33.69 106.69
N LEU A 117 7.32 32.44 107.15
CA LEU A 117 6.85 31.33 106.34
C LEU A 117 5.38 31.53 105.91
N LEU A 118 4.52 31.96 106.83
CA LEU A 118 3.12 32.29 106.52
C LEU A 118 2.99 33.43 105.52
N ASP A 119 3.82 34.47 105.61
CA ASP A 119 3.77 35.60 104.69
C ASP A 119 4.34 35.27 103.30
N LEU A 120 5.34 34.39 103.21
CA LEU A 120 5.81 33.84 101.94
C LEU A 120 4.73 32.99 101.25
N LEU A 121 4.08 32.06 101.96
CA LEU A 121 2.99 31.25 101.40
C LEU A 121 1.82 32.11 100.89
N LYS A 122 1.42 33.14 101.64
CA LYS A 122 0.42 34.13 101.18
C LYS A 122 0.90 34.97 99.99
N GLY A 123 2.20 35.14 99.82
CA GLY A 123 2.80 35.80 98.66
C GLY A 123 2.65 34.92 97.41
N ASP A 124 3.04 33.65 97.52
CA ASP A 124 2.96 32.68 96.42
C ASP A 124 1.51 32.47 95.94
N GLU A 125 0.55 32.35 96.87
CA GLU A 125 -0.88 32.27 96.54
C GLU A 125 -1.38 33.48 95.73
N LYS A 126 -0.93 34.71 96.08
CA LYS A 126 -1.29 35.93 95.34
C LYS A 126 -0.67 35.98 93.96
N VAL A 127 0.58 35.55 93.79
CA VAL A 127 1.25 35.48 92.49
C VAL A 127 0.54 34.46 91.58
N VAL A 128 0.22 33.27 92.09
CA VAL A 128 -0.55 32.26 91.37
C VAL A 128 -1.93 32.79 90.96
N GLN A 129 -2.63 33.47 91.87
CA GLN A 129 -3.91 34.10 91.54
C GLN A 129 -3.77 35.19 90.45
N ALA A 130 -2.74 36.04 90.51
CA ALA A 130 -2.50 37.08 89.51
C ALA A 130 -2.31 36.49 88.09
N VAL A 131 -1.47 35.46 87.95
CA VAL A 131 -1.25 34.77 86.65
C VAL A 131 -2.56 34.15 86.13
N ILE A 132 -3.35 33.51 86.99
CA ILE A 132 -4.68 32.97 86.62
C ILE A 132 -5.65 34.10 86.20
N HIS A 133 -5.47 35.34 86.67
CA HIS A 133 -6.33 36.46 86.28
C HIS A 133 -6.07 36.96 84.87
N GLU A 134 -4.85 36.82 84.35
CA GLU A 134 -4.45 37.22 82.99
C GLU A 134 -4.99 36.27 81.92
N TRP A 135 -5.16 34.98 82.25
CA TRP A 135 -5.57 33.92 81.31
C TRP A 135 -7.08 33.91 81.02
N LYS A 136 -7.54 34.93 80.28
CA LYS A 136 -8.96 35.23 79.98
C LYS A 136 -9.86 34.03 79.69
N TRP A 137 -9.40 33.06 78.89
CA TRP A 137 -10.20 31.91 78.43
C TRP A 137 -10.16 30.70 79.38
N GLU A 138 -9.13 30.58 80.21
CA GLU A 138 -8.93 29.40 81.07
C GLU A 138 -9.27 29.67 82.53
N LYS A 139 -9.19 30.94 82.94
CA LYS A 139 -9.64 31.50 84.22
C LYS A 139 -10.92 30.85 84.81
N PRO A 140 -12.07 30.70 84.10
CA PRO A 140 -13.27 30.09 84.71
C PRO A 140 -13.07 28.63 85.16
N TYR A 141 -12.13 27.89 84.56
CA TYR A 141 -11.82 26.50 84.91
C TYR A 141 -10.74 26.36 85.99
N LEU A 142 -10.14 27.48 86.43
CA LEU A 142 -9.00 27.51 87.36
C LEU A 142 -9.30 28.25 88.67
N LYS A 143 -10.35 29.08 88.73
CA LYS A 143 -10.74 29.92 89.89
C LYS A 143 -10.85 29.18 91.24
N ASN A 144 -11.26 27.92 91.24
CA ASN A 144 -11.59 27.16 92.46
C ASN A 144 -10.59 26.03 92.76
N ARG A 145 -9.39 26.09 92.18
CA ARG A 145 -8.39 25.00 92.22
C ARG A 145 -7.07 25.49 92.80
N THR A 146 -6.37 24.65 93.53
CA THR A 146 -5.01 24.94 93.99
C THR A 146 -4.04 24.97 92.79
N GLY A 147 -2.90 25.65 92.92
CA GLY A 147 -1.94 25.81 91.82
C GLY A 147 -1.49 24.49 91.17
N GLN A 148 -1.37 23.41 91.96
CA GLN A 148 -1.05 22.07 91.47
C GLN A 148 -2.16 21.49 90.58
N GLN A 149 -3.42 21.52 91.05
CA GLN A 149 -4.58 21.07 90.27
C GLN A 149 -4.74 21.91 88.99
N ALA A 150 -4.51 23.23 89.07
CA ALA A 150 -4.54 24.11 87.91
C ALA A 150 -3.53 23.66 86.83
N LEU A 151 -2.29 23.34 87.23
CA LEU A 151 -1.26 22.81 86.34
C LEU A 151 -1.67 21.46 85.72
N GLU A 152 -2.14 20.50 86.52
CA GLU A 152 -2.57 19.18 86.03
C GLU A 152 -3.67 19.26 84.95
N HIS A 153 -4.63 20.17 85.11
CA HIS A 153 -5.69 20.38 84.13
C HIS A 153 -5.20 21.04 82.83
N LEU A 154 -4.22 21.94 82.92
CA LEU A 154 -3.59 22.57 81.75
C LEU A 154 -2.68 21.60 81.02
N ASP A 155 -1.93 20.77 81.75
CA ASP A 155 -1.19 19.64 81.23
C ASP A 155 -2.11 18.66 80.47
N HIS A 156 -3.29 18.35 81.02
CA HIS A 156 -4.26 17.50 80.35
C HIS A 156 -4.74 18.13 79.03
N ARG A 157 -5.13 19.42 79.05
CA ARG A 157 -5.54 20.17 77.85
C ARG A 157 -4.42 20.28 76.81
N LEU A 158 -3.19 20.49 77.24
CA LEU A 158 -2.02 20.53 76.36
C LEU A 158 -1.80 19.16 75.72
N ARG A 159 -1.90 18.07 76.49
CA ARG A 159 -1.84 16.69 75.96
C ARG A 159 -2.97 16.41 74.96
N GLU A 160 -4.20 16.88 75.23
CA GLU A 160 -5.32 16.80 74.27
C GLU A 160 -5.02 17.59 72.98
N LYS A 161 -4.51 18.82 73.08
CA LYS A 161 -4.19 19.67 71.92
C LYS A 161 -3.02 19.10 71.11
N VAL A 162 -2.00 18.54 71.75
CA VAL A 162 -0.91 17.82 71.09
C VAL A 162 -1.43 16.54 70.42
N LYS A 163 -2.34 15.79 71.03
CA LYS A 163 -3.02 14.65 70.38
C LYS A 163 -3.83 15.08 69.16
N GLN A 164 -4.61 16.15 69.26
CA GLN A 164 -5.36 16.74 68.14
C GLN A 164 -4.43 17.18 67.00
N GLN A 165 -3.33 17.87 67.32
CA GLN A 165 -2.32 18.29 66.34
C GLN A 165 -1.63 17.10 65.67
N ASN A 166 -1.26 16.07 66.42
CA ASN A 166 -0.63 14.86 65.88
C ASN A 166 -1.58 14.04 65.00
N ALA A 167 -2.86 13.95 65.37
CA ALA A 167 -3.90 13.35 64.53
C ALA A 167 -4.09 14.11 63.22
N LEU A 168 -4.14 15.45 63.25
CA LEU A 168 -4.21 16.27 62.04
C LEU A 168 -2.95 16.15 61.17
N ARG A 169 -1.75 16.17 61.77
CA ARG A 169 -0.48 15.91 61.06
C ARG A 169 -0.48 14.55 60.36
N HIS A 170 -0.92 13.50 61.05
CA HIS A 170 -1.05 12.16 60.46
C HIS A 170 -2.02 12.17 59.27
N GLN A 171 -3.20 12.81 59.40
CA GLN A 171 -4.13 12.95 58.28
C GLN A 171 -3.56 13.76 57.10
N VAL A 172 -2.76 14.80 57.35
CA VAL A 172 -2.09 15.57 56.30
C VAL A 172 -1.07 14.69 55.57
N VAL A 173 -0.24 13.94 56.30
CA VAL A 173 0.73 13.00 55.69
C VAL A 173 0.03 11.91 54.88
N LEU A 174 -1.08 11.35 55.35
CA LEU A 174 -1.88 10.40 54.56
C LEU A 174 -2.45 11.03 53.29
N ARG A 175 -2.97 12.26 53.35
CA ARG A 175 -3.47 12.98 52.17
C ARG A 175 -2.35 13.33 51.20
N GLN A 176 -1.16 13.69 51.68
CA GLN A 176 0.02 13.94 50.86
C GLN A 176 0.47 12.69 50.11
N ARG A 177 0.65 11.56 50.81
CA ARG A 177 0.95 10.26 50.17
C ARG A 177 -0.09 9.88 49.13
N ARG A 178 -1.38 10.09 49.41
CA ARG A 178 -2.45 9.81 48.43
C ARG A 178 -2.39 10.74 47.21
N LEU A 179 -1.97 12.00 47.37
CA LEU A 179 -1.76 12.91 46.24
C LEU A 179 -0.53 12.49 45.42
N GLU A 180 0.56 12.08 46.07
CA GLU A 180 1.77 11.55 45.42
C GLU A 180 1.46 10.27 44.62
N GLU A 181 0.70 9.34 45.19
CA GLU A 181 0.19 8.14 44.50
C GLU A 181 -0.63 8.49 43.25
N LEU A 182 -1.57 9.44 43.36
CA LEU A 182 -2.43 9.86 42.25
C LEU A 182 -1.64 10.62 41.16
N GLN A 183 -0.65 11.43 41.55
CA GLN A 183 0.25 12.09 40.61
C GLN A 183 1.12 11.07 39.86
N LEU A 184 1.63 10.05 40.54
CA LEU A 184 2.38 8.96 39.92
C LEU A 184 1.50 8.12 38.97
N GLN A 185 0.26 7.81 39.35
CA GLN A 185 -0.69 7.13 38.46
C GLN A 185 -1.02 7.99 37.23
N HIS A 186 -1.12 9.31 37.37
CA HIS A 186 -1.36 10.21 36.25
C HIS A 186 -0.16 10.31 35.30
N SER A 187 1.07 10.41 35.83
CA SER A 187 2.27 10.46 35.00
C SER A 187 2.54 9.14 34.27
N LEU A 188 2.28 8.00 34.91
CA LEU A 188 2.33 6.68 34.26
C LEU A 188 1.34 6.59 33.09
N ARG A 189 0.07 6.98 33.30
CA ARG A 189 -0.93 7.02 32.21
C ARG A 189 -0.53 7.92 31.06
N LEU A 190 0.10 9.08 31.32
CA LEU A 190 0.58 9.96 30.25
C LEU A 190 1.71 9.32 29.44
N LEU A 191 2.60 8.56 30.08
CA LEU A 191 3.65 7.79 29.40
C LEU A 191 3.05 6.64 28.57
N GLU A 192 2.12 5.87 29.13
CA GLU A 192 1.39 4.79 28.42
C GLU A 192 0.68 5.32 27.17
N MET A 193 -0.02 6.46 27.27
CA MET A 193 -0.68 7.11 26.14
C MET A 193 0.32 7.61 25.08
N ALA A 194 1.48 8.14 25.49
CA ALA A 194 2.53 8.56 24.57
C ALA A 194 3.19 7.36 23.86
N GLU A 195 3.43 6.25 24.56
CA GLU A 195 3.91 5.01 23.97
C GLU A 195 2.90 4.40 22.99
N ALA A 196 1.61 4.34 23.35
CA ALA A 196 0.55 3.87 22.47
C ALA A 196 0.49 4.73 21.19
N GLN A 197 0.54 6.05 21.33
CA GLN A 197 0.56 6.96 20.18
C GLN A 197 1.80 6.74 19.30
N ASN A 198 3.00 6.59 19.89
CA ASN A 198 4.21 6.29 19.15
C ASN A 198 4.10 4.97 18.37
N ARG A 199 3.63 3.89 19.01
CA ARG A 199 3.37 2.59 18.37
C ARG A 199 2.38 2.73 17.21
N HIS A 200 1.28 3.50 17.37
CA HIS A 200 0.36 3.79 16.28
C HIS A 200 1.03 4.57 15.13
N THR A 201 1.92 5.53 15.40
CA THR A 201 2.66 6.21 14.31
C THR A 201 3.66 5.30 13.61
N GLU A 202 4.28 4.34 14.31
CA GLU A 202 5.18 3.36 13.73
C GLU A 202 4.43 2.36 12.85
N VAL A 203 3.30 1.84 13.33
CA VAL A 203 2.38 1.00 12.54
C VAL A 203 1.85 1.75 11.31
N ALA A 204 1.51 3.04 11.44
CA ALA A 204 1.09 3.85 10.30
C ALA A 204 2.25 4.13 9.30
N LYS A 205 3.51 4.14 9.75
CA LYS A 205 4.68 4.23 8.86
C LYS A 205 4.94 2.89 8.16
N THR A 206 4.84 1.76 8.87
CA THR A 206 5.02 0.43 8.26
C THR A 206 3.91 0.12 7.27
N MET A 207 2.65 0.45 7.58
CA MET A 207 1.50 0.33 6.66
C MET A 207 1.75 1.11 5.36
N ARG A 208 2.05 2.42 5.44
CA ARG A 208 2.40 3.23 4.25
C ARG A 208 3.61 2.68 3.48
N ASN A 209 4.60 2.12 4.16
CA ASN A 209 5.75 1.50 3.50
C ASN A 209 5.38 0.19 2.79
N LEU A 210 4.45 -0.59 3.32
CA LEU A 210 3.94 -1.80 2.68
C LEU A 210 3.04 -1.46 1.50
N GLU A 211 2.14 -0.48 1.63
CA GLU A 211 1.33 0.06 0.53
C GLU A 211 2.22 0.55 -0.62
N ASN A 212 3.23 1.39 -0.33
CA ASN A 212 4.19 1.88 -1.33
C ASN A 212 5.01 0.75 -1.98
N ARG A 213 5.29 -0.36 -1.28
CA ARG A 213 5.98 -1.53 -1.85
C ARG A 213 5.05 -2.34 -2.75
N LEU A 214 3.81 -2.52 -2.32
CA LEU A 214 2.76 -3.25 -3.03
C LEU A 214 2.38 -2.51 -4.32
N GLU A 215 2.24 -1.18 -4.28
CA GLU A 215 1.96 -0.38 -5.47
C GLU A 215 3.14 -0.41 -6.45
N LYS A 216 4.39 -0.34 -5.95
CA LYS A 216 5.59 -0.57 -6.79
C LYS A 216 5.65 -1.97 -7.40
N ALA A 217 5.12 -2.99 -6.71
CA ALA A 217 5.04 -4.34 -7.25
C ALA A 217 3.94 -4.45 -8.34
N ARG A 218 2.79 -3.80 -8.13
CA ARG A 218 1.72 -3.69 -9.14
C ARG A 218 2.17 -2.97 -10.40
N MET A 219 2.80 -1.80 -10.27
CA MET A 219 3.32 -1.06 -11.43
C MET A 219 4.32 -1.90 -12.23
N LYS A 220 5.23 -2.61 -11.55
CA LYS A 220 6.17 -3.54 -12.21
C LYS A 220 5.48 -4.73 -12.89
N ALA A 221 4.40 -5.26 -12.30
CA ALA A 221 3.62 -6.34 -12.91
C ALA A 221 2.91 -5.84 -14.18
N GLN A 222 2.27 -4.66 -14.13
CA GLN A 222 1.63 -4.02 -15.29
C GLN A 222 2.65 -3.66 -16.39
N GLU A 223 3.83 -3.15 -16.02
CA GLU A 223 4.94 -2.91 -16.96
C GLU A 223 5.39 -4.23 -17.62
N ALA A 224 5.52 -5.31 -16.86
CA ALA A 224 5.89 -6.63 -17.38
C ALA A 224 4.78 -7.25 -18.28
N GLU A 225 3.51 -7.08 -17.92
CA GLU A 225 2.35 -7.46 -18.75
C GLU A 225 2.33 -6.68 -20.06
N HIS A 226 2.58 -5.36 -20.01
CA HIS A 226 2.67 -4.53 -21.22
C HIS A 226 3.85 -4.95 -22.11
N ILE A 227 5.03 -5.14 -21.53
CA ILE A 227 6.23 -5.60 -22.25
C ILE A 227 5.99 -6.98 -22.87
N THR A 228 5.40 -7.94 -22.15
CA THR A 228 5.10 -9.27 -22.71
C THR A 228 4.02 -9.20 -23.79
N SER A 229 3.00 -8.34 -23.65
CA SER A 229 2.02 -8.08 -24.72
C SER A 229 2.68 -7.57 -26.00
N VAL A 230 3.60 -6.61 -25.90
CA VAL A 230 4.36 -6.09 -27.05
C VAL A 230 5.25 -7.18 -27.67
N TYR A 231 5.93 -8.01 -26.87
CA TYR A 231 6.72 -9.14 -27.40
C TYR A 231 5.85 -10.21 -28.08
N LEU A 232 4.64 -10.47 -27.57
CA LEU A 232 3.69 -11.40 -28.20
C LEU A 232 3.15 -10.85 -29.52
N GLN A 233 2.85 -9.54 -29.59
CA GLN A 233 2.47 -8.86 -30.82
C GLN A 233 3.60 -8.88 -31.86
N LEU A 234 4.83 -8.57 -31.45
CA LEU A 234 6.01 -8.65 -32.32
C LEU A 234 6.26 -10.09 -32.81
N LYS A 235 6.08 -11.09 -31.94
CA LYS A 235 6.18 -12.51 -32.34
C LYS A 235 5.11 -12.86 -33.38
N ALA A 236 3.86 -12.44 -33.18
CA ALA A 236 2.78 -12.68 -34.14
C ALA A 236 3.11 -12.04 -35.50
N TYR A 237 3.51 -10.76 -35.50
CA TYR A 237 3.95 -10.06 -36.72
C TYR A 237 5.08 -10.80 -37.44
N LEU A 238 6.13 -11.24 -36.72
CA LEU A 238 7.25 -11.97 -37.33
C LEU A 238 6.85 -13.35 -37.85
N MET A 239 5.87 -14.02 -37.22
CA MET A 239 5.31 -15.26 -37.73
C MET A 239 4.52 -15.02 -39.03
N ASP A 240 3.63 -14.03 -39.05
CA ASP A 240 2.88 -13.65 -40.26
C ASP A 240 3.83 -13.21 -41.40
N GLU A 241 4.87 -12.44 -41.09
CA GLU A 241 5.88 -11.99 -42.05
C GLU A 241 6.70 -13.18 -42.60
N SER A 242 7.06 -14.17 -41.77
CA SER A 242 7.74 -15.39 -42.24
C SER A 242 6.91 -16.18 -43.26
N LEU A 243 5.61 -16.37 -43.00
CA LEU A 243 4.69 -17.04 -43.93
C LEU A 243 4.51 -16.24 -45.23
N ASN A 244 4.46 -14.90 -45.14
CA ASN A 244 4.38 -14.04 -46.32
C ASN A 244 5.67 -14.05 -47.17
N LEU A 245 6.83 -14.22 -46.55
CA LEU A 245 8.11 -14.36 -47.24
C LEU A 245 8.20 -15.69 -48.00
N GLU A 246 7.73 -16.80 -47.41
CA GLU A 246 7.64 -18.11 -48.09
C GLU A 246 6.73 -18.03 -49.33
N ASN A 247 5.49 -17.52 -49.18
CA ASN A 247 4.59 -17.30 -50.32
C ASN A 247 5.21 -16.41 -51.42
N ARG A 248 6.02 -15.43 -51.03
CA ARG A 248 6.70 -14.55 -51.99
C ARG A 248 7.86 -15.26 -52.70
N LEU A 249 8.62 -16.12 -52.00
CA LEU A 249 9.63 -16.97 -52.62
C LEU A 249 8.99 -17.90 -53.65
N ASP A 250 7.92 -18.62 -53.28
CA ASP A 250 7.19 -19.51 -54.20
C ASP A 250 6.72 -18.77 -55.46
N SER A 251 6.22 -17.53 -55.31
CA SER A 251 5.79 -16.72 -56.45
C SER A 251 6.94 -16.33 -57.39
N MET A 252 8.12 -15.99 -56.85
CA MET A 252 9.32 -15.69 -57.63
C MET A 252 9.92 -16.95 -58.26
N GLU A 253 9.90 -18.08 -57.56
CA GLU A 253 10.33 -19.37 -58.13
C GLU A 253 9.43 -19.78 -59.31
N ALA A 254 8.10 -19.60 -59.18
CA ALA A 254 7.16 -19.83 -60.28
C ALA A 254 7.39 -18.87 -61.47
N GLU A 255 7.83 -17.63 -61.25
CA GLU A 255 8.25 -16.70 -62.31
C GLU A 255 9.56 -17.14 -62.99
N VAL A 256 10.56 -17.56 -62.21
CA VAL A 256 11.82 -18.10 -62.74
C VAL A 256 11.59 -19.40 -63.53
N VAL A 257 10.67 -20.26 -63.08
CA VAL A 257 10.30 -21.48 -63.82
C VAL A 257 9.55 -21.13 -65.11
N ARG A 258 8.59 -20.20 -65.10
CA ARG A 258 7.88 -19.75 -66.32
C ARG A 258 8.85 -19.17 -67.36
N THR A 259 9.70 -18.23 -66.95
CA THR A 259 10.67 -17.58 -67.85
C THR A 259 11.72 -18.55 -68.40
N LYS A 260 12.10 -19.60 -67.67
CA LYS A 260 12.92 -20.70 -68.21
C LYS A 260 12.21 -21.47 -69.32
N HIS A 261 10.95 -21.87 -69.11
CA HIS A 261 10.16 -22.56 -70.15
C HIS A 261 9.94 -21.67 -71.38
N GLU A 262 9.70 -20.37 -71.20
CA GLU A 262 9.60 -19.40 -72.29
C GLU A 262 10.91 -19.29 -73.08
N LEU A 263 12.06 -19.25 -72.38
CA LEU A 263 13.39 -19.20 -73.01
C LEU A 263 13.72 -20.51 -73.76
N GLU A 264 13.35 -21.67 -73.21
CA GLU A 264 13.48 -22.96 -73.89
C GLU A 264 12.61 -23.03 -75.15
N ALA A 265 11.35 -22.58 -75.09
CA ALA A 265 10.46 -22.50 -76.25
C ALA A 265 11.01 -21.55 -77.33
N LEU A 266 11.51 -20.36 -76.95
CA LEU A 266 12.17 -19.44 -77.86
C LEU A 266 13.46 -20.04 -78.46
N HIS A 267 14.18 -20.87 -77.72
CA HIS A 267 15.36 -21.56 -78.23
C HIS A 267 14.99 -22.58 -79.31
N VAL A 268 13.91 -23.35 -79.13
CA VAL A 268 13.38 -24.26 -80.16
C VAL A 268 12.97 -23.49 -81.42
N VAL A 269 12.20 -22.41 -81.29
CA VAL A 269 11.79 -21.57 -82.43
C VAL A 269 13.01 -20.97 -83.16
N ASN A 270 14.07 -20.59 -82.43
CA ASN A 270 15.31 -20.10 -83.04
C ASN A 270 16.06 -21.23 -83.79
N GLN A 271 16.14 -22.43 -83.23
CA GLN A 271 16.69 -23.60 -83.93
C GLN A 271 15.89 -23.92 -85.21
N GLU A 272 14.57 -23.89 -85.16
CA GLU A 272 13.70 -24.07 -86.34
C GLU A 272 13.96 -22.98 -87.39
N ALA A 273 14.08 -21.71 -86.99
CA ALA A 273 14.39 -20.60 -87.89
C ALA A 273 15.78 -20.73 -88.53
N LEU A 274 16.80 -21.17 -87.78
CA LEU A 274 18.13 -21.46 -88.30
C LEU A 274 18.12 -22.63 -89.30
N ASN A 275 17.41 -23.71 -88.97
CA ASN A 275 17.23 -24.86 -89.86
C ASN A 275 16.50 -24.46 -91.15
N ALA A 276 15.42 -23.69 -91.06
CA ALA A 276 14.69 -23.17 -92.22
C ALA A 276 15.57 -22.26 -93.10
N ARG A 277 16.36 -21.36 -92.49
CA ARG A 277 17.33 -20.52 -93.19
C ARG A 277 18.37 -21.35 -93.94
N ASP A 278 18.90 -22.40 -93.32
CA ASP A 278 19.97 -23.18 -93.93
C ASP A 278 19.43 -24.17 -94.98
N ILE A 279 18.20 -24.68 -94.84
CA ILE A 279 17.46 -25.35 -95.90
C ILE A 279 17.28 -24.40 -97.11
N ALA A 280 16.80 -23.17 -96.88
CA ALA A 280 16.61 -22.19 -97.96
C ALA A 280 17.93 -21.82 -98.67
N LYS A 281 19.03 -21.66 -97.93
CA LYS A 281 20.38 -21.46 -98.51
C LYS A 281 20.81 -22.66 -99.37
N ASN A 282 20.63 -23.88 -98.89
CA ASN A 282 21.03 -25.09 -99.61
C ASN A 282 20.19 -25.26 -100.90
N GLN A 283 18.89 -24.97 -100.84
CA GLN A 283 18.02 -24.92 -102.02
C GLN A 283 18.46 -23.85 -103.02
N LEU A 284 18.79 -22.64 -102.54
CA LEU A 284 19.27 -21.55 -103.38
C LEU A 284 20.60 -21.90 -104.05
N GLN A 285 21.58 -22.46 -103.32
CA GLN A 285 22.85 -22.93 -103.90
C GLN A 285 22.62 -24.00 -104.98
N TYR A 286 21.74 -24.98 -104.74
CA TYR A 286 21.40 -25.99 -105.73
C TYR A 286 20.77 -25.38 -107.01
N LEU A 287 19.90 -24.39 -106.85
CA LEU A 287 19.31 -23.65 -107.97
C LEU A 287 20.35 -22.80 -108.71
N GLU A 288 21.26 -22.12 -108.01
CA GLU A 288 22.36 -21.39 -108.63
C GLU A 288 23.28 -22.32 -109.44
N GLU A 289 23.70 -23.45 -108.85
CA GLU A 289 24.53 -24.43 -109.55
C GLU A 289 23.82 -25.03 -110.77
N THR A 290 22.52 -25.34 -110.69
CA THR A 290 21.77 -25.86 -111.84
C THR A 290 21.62 -24.79 -112.94
N LEU A 291 21.35 -23.53 -112.59
CA LEU A 291 21.35 -22.41 -113.53
C LEU A 291 22.73 -22.21 -114.19
N VAL A 292 23.83 -22.32 -113.45
CA VAL A 292 25.19 -22.26 -114.00
C VAL A 292 25.49 -23.44 -114.92
N ARG A 293 25.07 -24.67 -114.56
CA ARG A 293 25.18 -25.86 -115.43
C ARG A 293 24.41 -25.68 -116.73
N GLU A 294 23.16 -25.24 -116.67
CA GLU A 294 22.31 -25.00 -117.83
C GLU A 294 22.83 -23.85 -118.69
N ARG A 295 23.29 -22.76 -118.09
CA ARG A 295 23.98 -21.67 -118.80
C ARG A 295 25.21 -22.19 -119.56
N LYS A 296 26.07 -22.98 -118.91
CA LYS A 296 27.24 -23.62 -119.56
C LYS A 296 26.85 -24.62 -120.66
N LYS A 297 25.68 -25.27 -120.60
CA LYS A 297 25.15 -26.11 -121.70
C LYS A 297 24.69 -25.23 -122.88
N ARG A 298 23.92 -24.17 -122.61
CA ARG A 298 23.44 -23.20 -123.61
C ARG A 298 24.60 -22.47 -124.29
N GLU A 299 25.61 -22.02 -123.55
CA GLU A 299 26.81 -21.38 -124.10
C GLU A 299 27.61 -22.33 -125.00
N ARG A 300 27.73 -23.62 -124.63
CA ARG A 300 28.31 -24.65 -125.52
C ARG A 300 27.50 -24.81 -126.80
N TYR A 301 26.18 -25.00 -126.69
CA TYR A 301 25.30 -25.13 -127.86
C TYR A 301 25.34 -23.91 -128.78
N ILE A 302 25.27 -22.69 -128.24
CA ILE A 302 25.42 -21.44 -129.00
C ILE A 302 26.80 -21.38 -129.68
N SER A 303 27.87 -21.81 -129.00
CA SER A 303 29.22 -21.84 -129.58
C SER A 303 29.33 -22.84 -130.72
N GLU A 304 28.70 -24.01 -130.62
CA GLU A 304 28.62 -24.97 -131.73
C GLU A 304 27.78 -24.44 -132.89
N CYS A 305 26.63 -23.80 -132.62
CA CYS A 305 25.82 -23.16 -133.65
C CYS A 305 26.56 -22.03 -134.37
N LYS A 306 27.35 -21.23 -133.64
CA LYS A 306 28.25 -20.23 -134.22
C LYS A 306 29.31 -20.87 -135.11
N LYS A 307 29.99 -21.92 -134.66
CA LYS A 307 30.95 -22.67 -135.49
C LYS A 307 30.30 -23.22 -136.77
N ARG A 308 29.15 -23.89 -136.67
CA ARG A 308 28.40 -24.39 -137.84
C ARG A 308 27.95 -23.26 -138.77
N ALA A 309 27.62 -22.08 -138.24
CA ALA A 309 27.28 -20.90 -139.02
C ALA A 309 28.51 -20.27 -139.70
N GLU A 310 29.68 -20.26 -139.04
CA GLU A 310 30.96 -19.81 -139.60
C GLU A 310 31.47 -20.80 -140.67
N GLU A 311 31.36 -22.10 -140.44
CA GLU A 311 31.62 -23.16 -141.43
C GLU A 311 30.73 -22.99 -142.67
N LYS A 312 29.42 -22.84 -142.47
CA LYS A 312 28.47 -22.54 -143.55
C LYS A 312 28.71 -21.18 -144.20
N LYS A 313 29.22 -20.18 -143.49
CA LYS A 313 29.60 -18.89 -144.07
C LYS A 313 30.85 -19.05 -144.94
N LEU A 314 31.83 -19.82 -144.50
CA LEU A 314 33.03 -20.14 -145.29
C LEU A 314 32.69 -21.03 -146.50
N GLU A 315 31.70 -21.91 -146.37
CA GLU A 315 31.17 -22.71 -147.49
C GLU A 315 30.34 -21.87 -148.46
N ASN A 316 29.45 -21.00 -147.97
CA ASN A 316 28.77 -20.01 -148.80
C ASN A 316 29.77 -19.05 -149.46
N GLU A 317 30.80 -18.55 -148.78
CA GLU A 317 31.85 -17.75 -149.41
C GLU A 317 32.69 -18.56 -150.43
N ARG A 318 32.69 -19.90 -150.38
CA ARG A 318 33.27 -20.77 -151.43
C ARG A 318 32.28 -21.04 -152.57
N MET A 319 30.97 -21.05 -152.29
CA MET A 319 29.89 -21.27 -153.26
C MET A 319 29.50 -19.98 -153.99
N GLU A 320 29.43 -18.82 -153.33
CA GLU A 320 29.31 -17.47 -153.91
C GLU A 320 30.49 -17.15 -154.85
N ARG A 321 31.68 -17.70 -154.56
CA ARG A 321 32.84 -17.67 -155.47
C ARG A 321 32.74 -18.68 -156.64
N LYS A 322 31.67 -19.48 -156.73
CA LYS A 322 31.43 -20.52 -157.76
C LYS A 322 30.05 -20.47 -158.45
N THR A 323 29.06 -19.76 -157.91
CA THR A 323 27.73 -19.57 -158.51
C THR A 323 27.42 -18.08 -158.61
N HIS A 324 27.64 -17.53 -159.81
CA HIS A 324 27.09 -16.25 -160.23
C HIS A 324 25.57 -16.37 -160.50
N ARG A 325 24.93 -15.20 -160.72
CA ARG A 325 23.79 -14.89 -161.63
C ARG A 325 22.87 -16.03 -162.11
N GLU A 326 21.55 -15.74 -162.14
CA GLU A 326 20.41 -16.52 -162.70
C GLU A 326 19.95 -17.69 -161.80
N HIS A 327 18.66 -18.09 -161.67
CA HIS A 327 17.33 -17.63 -162.13
C HIS A 327 16.52 -17.04 -160.93
N LEU A 328 15.35 -16.37 -161.00
CA LEU A 328 14.37 -16.01 -162.05
C LEU A 328 13.22 -17.02 -162.41
N LEU A 329 12.05 -16.82 -161.76
CA LEU A 329 10.65 -17.14 -162.16
C LEU A 329 10.21 -18.60 -162.46
N LEU A 330 9.14 -19.05 -161.79
CA LEU A 330 7.73 -19.26 -162.25
C LEU A 330 6.90 -19.66 -160.98
N GLN A 331 5.66 -19.19 -160.70
CA GLN A 331 4.35 -19.51 -161.31
C GLN A 331 4.01 -21.02 -161.32
N SER A 332 2.80 -21.49 -160.99
CA SER A 332 1.48 -20.82 -160.81
C SER A 332 0.51 -21.63 -159.90
N ASP A 333 -0.72 -21.12 -159.77
CA ASP A 333 -1.92 -21.62 -159.05
C ASP A 333 -2.33 -23.09 -159.40
N ASP A 334 -3.16 -23.81 -158.64
CA ASP A 334 -4.63 -23.60 -158.64
C ASP A 334 -5.43 -24.25 -157.47
N THR A 335 -6.67 -23.74 -157.32
CA THR A 335 -7.85 -24.04 -156.45
C THR A 335 -8.15 -25.51 -156.01
N ILE A 336 -8.99 -25.84 -154.99
CA ILE A 336 -10.44 -25.61 -154.74
C ILE A 336 -10.84 -25.96 -153.25
N GLN A 337 -11.89 -25.31 -152.69
CA GLN A 337 -12.86 -25.63 -151.59
C GLN A 337 -12.59 -26.74 -150.50
N ASP A 338 -13.12 -26.71 -149.26
CA ASP A 338 -14.46 -26.30 -148.76
C ASP A 338 -14.48 -25.88 -147.26
N SER A 339 -15.57 -25.20 -146.83
CA SER A 339 -16.22 -25.20 -145.47
C SER A 339 -16.67 -23.81 -144.97
N LEU A 340 -17.94 -23.47 -145.24
CA LEU A 340 -18.54 -22.16 -144.94
C LEU A 340 -19.16 -22.00 -143.53
N HIS A 341 -18.74 -22.79 -142.54
CA HIS A 341 -19.26 -22.66 -141.16
C HIS A 341 -18.27 -22.09 -140.12
N ALA A 342 -16.96 -22.14 -140.34
CA ALA A 342 -15.98 -21.63 -139.36
C ALA A 342 -15.95 -20.09 -139.26
N LYS A 343 -16.24 -19.38 -140.35
CA LYS A 343 -16.09 -17.90 -140.41
C LYS A 343 -17.10 -17.15 -139.54
N GLU A 344 -18.30 -17.66 -139.31
CA GLU A 344 -19.30 -16.94 -138.51
C GLU A 344 -18.99 -17.04 -137.01
N GLU A 345 -18.57 -18.20 -136.53
CA GLU A 345 -18.10 -18.36 -135.14
C GLU A 345 -16.81 -17.57 -134.90
N GLU A 346 -15.87 -17.58 -135.84
CA GLU A 346 -14.63 -16.79 -135.73
C GLU A 346 -14.93 -15.28 -135.72
N LEU A 347 -15.88 -14.80 -136.52
CA LEU A 347 -16.33 -13.39 -136.47
C LEU A 347 -17.04 -13.05 -135.16
N ARG A 348 -17.87 -13.96 -134.59
CA ARG A 348 -18.49 -13.76 -133.27
C ARG A 348 -17.46 -13.77 -132.14
N GLN A 349 -16.44 -14.63 -132.20
CA GLN A 349 -15.33 -14.66 -131.25
C GLN A 349 -14.48 -13.40 -131.35
N ARG A 350 -14.12 -12.96 -132.57
CA ARG A 350 -13.39 -11.70 -132.80
C ARG A 350 -14.20 -10.47 -132.34
N TRP A 351 -15.51 -10.46 -132.56
CA TRP A 351 -16.40 -9.39 -132.07
C TRP A 351 -16.52 -9.39 -130.54
N SER A 352 -16.67 -10.56 -129.92
CA SER A 352 -16.68 -10.70 -128.45
C SER A 352 -15.34 -10.27 -127.83
N MET A 353 -14.22 -10.64 -128.45
CA MET A 353 -12.87 -10.25 -128.05
C MET A 353 -12.67 -8.74 -128.17
N TYR A 354 -13.11 -8.13 -129.28
CA TYR A 354 -13.10 -6.68 -129.46
C TYR A 354 -13.99 -5.94 -128.45
N GLN A 355 -15.21 -6.44 -128.17
CA GLN A 355 -16.07 -5.89 -127.12
C GLN A 355 -15.40 -5.99 -125.75
N MET A 356 -14.74 -7.11 -125.44
CA MET A 356 -13.98 -7.30 -124.21
C MET A 356 -12.79 -6.33 -124.11
N GLU A 357 -12.02 -6.16 -125.18
CA GLU A 357 -10.92 -5.18 -125.26
C GLU A 357 -11.41 -3.73 -125.08
N VAL A 358 -12.55 -3.36 -125.68
CA VAL A 358 -13.14 -2.01 -125.50
C VAL A 358 -13.62 -1.78 -124.06
N ILE A 359 -14.17 -2.81 -123.39
CA ILE A 359 -14.56 -2.72 -121.99
C ILE A 359 -13.32 -2.63 -121.08
N PHE A 360 -12.32 -3.49 -121.29
CA PHE A 360 -11.06 -3.43 -120.55
C PHE A 360 -10.30 -2.13 -120.79
N GLY A 361 -10.32 -1.57 -122.01
CA GLY A 361 -9.76 -0.26 -122.32
C GLY A 361 -10.40 0.86 -121.51
N LYS A 362 -11.74 0.91 -121.47
CA LYS A 362 -12.46 1.89 -120.63
C LYS A 362 -12.14 1.76 -119.14
N VAL A 363 -12.02 0.53 -118.63
CA VAL A 363 -11.61 0.29 -117.23
C VAL A 363 -10.15 0.71 -117.01
N LYS A 364 -9.26 0.40 -117.97
CA LYS A 364 -7.85 0.77 -117.96
C LYS A 364 -7.66 2.29 -117.88
N ASP A 365 -8.38 3.03 -118.72
CA ASP A 365 -8.36 4.49 -118.77
C ASP A 365 -8.92 5.10 -117.47
N ALA A 366 -10.02 4.55 -116.94
CA ALA A 366 -10.63 5.01 -115.69
C ALA A 366 -9.79 4.69 -114.43
N THR A 367 -8.94 3.66 -114.47
CA THR A 367 -8.12 3.23 -113.31
C THR A 367 -6.64 3.66 -113.44
N GLY A 368 -6.24 4.25 -114.56
CA GLY A 368 -4.90 4.83 -114.77
C GLY A 368 -3.75 3.81 -114.74
N THR A 369 -3.91 2.64 -115.35
CA THR A 369 -2.90 1.56 -115.34
C THR A 369 -2.49 1.13 -116.75
N ASP A 370 -1.20 0.97 -117.01
CA ASP A 370 -0.71 0.68 -118.36
C ASP A 370 -0.93 -0.78 -118.84
N GLU A 371 -1.24 -1.71 -117.95
CA GLU A 371 -1.39 -3.14 -118.25
C GLU A 371 -2.66 -3.77 -117.66
N THR A 372 -3.37 -4.56 -118.48
CA THR A 372 -4.64 -5.22 -118.10
C THR A 372 -4.48 -6.26 -116.99
N HIS A 373 -3.37 -7.00 -116.97
CA HIS A 373 -3.08 -8.00 -115.94
C HIS A 373 -2.80 -7.35 -114.57
N SER A 374 -2.25 -6.14 -114.55
CA SER A 374 -1.99 -5.38 -113.33
C SER A 374 -3.28 -4.84 -112.68
N LEU A 375 -4.33 -4.57 -113.47
CA LEU A 375 -5.68 -4.31 -112.96
C LEU A 375 -6.23 -5.52 -112.20
N VAL A 376 -6.24 -6.69 -112.83
CA VAL A 376 -6.81 -7.93 -112.27
C VAL A 376 -6.16 -8.25 -110.93
N ARG A 377 -4.83 -8.17 -110.83
CA ARG A 377 -4.10 -8.37 -109.57
C ARG A 377 -4.49 -7.38 -108.48
N ARG A 378 -4.70 -6.11 -108.83
CA ARG A 378 -5.10 -5.06 -107.87
C ARG A 378 -6.54 -5.25 -107.38
N PHE A 379 -7.46 -5.63 -108.26
CA PHE A 379 -8.83 -5.98 -107.89
C PHE A 379 -8.90 -7.22 -107.00
N LEU A 380 -8.11 -8.25 -107.28
CA LEU A 380 -8.01 -9.44 -106.42
C LEU A 380 -7.48 -9.08 -105.02
N ALA A 381 -6.36 -8.36 -104.94
CA ALA A 381 -5.81 -7.90 -103.65
C ALA A 381 -6.76 -6.95 -102.89
N GLN A 382 -7.56 -6.14 -103.60
CA GLN A 382 -8.60 -5.31 -103.00
C GLN A 382 -9.78 -6.16 -102.48
N GLY A 383 -10.13 -7.23 -103.18
CA GLY A 383 -11.12 -8.21 -102.72
C GLY A 383 -10.65 -8.96 -101.48
N ASP A 384 -9.40 -9.44 -101.47
CA ASP A 384 -8.80 -10.15 -100.33
C ASP A 384 -8.71 -9.25 -99.09
N THR A 385 -8.29 -7.99 -99.25
CA THR A 385 -8.23 -7.02 -98.14
C THR A 385 -9.62 -6.58 -97.66
N PHE A 386 -10.60 -6.46 -98.57
CA PHE A 386 -12.00 -6.24 -98.19
C PHE A 386 -12.56 -7.41 -97.37
N ALA A 387 -12.34 -8.66 -97.81
CA ALA A 387 -12.75 -9.85 -97.07
C ALA A 387 -12.11 -9.93 -95.68
N GLN A 388 -10.80 -9.62 -95.55
CA GLN A 388 -10.12 -9.53 -94.26
C GLN A 388 -10.68 -8.44 -93.34
N LEU A 389 -11.10 -7.30 -93.90
CA LEU A 389 -11.75 -6.24 -93.13
C LEU A 389 -13.17 -6.63 -92.70
N GLU A 390 -13.92 -7.36 -93.52
CA GLU A 390 -15.22 -7.92 -93.11
C GLU A 390 -15.09 -8.98 -92.02
N THR A 391 -14.10 -9.89 -92.09
CA THR A 391 -13.86 -10.86 -91.01
C THR A 391 -13.48 -10.15 -89.71
N LEU A 392 -12.52 -9.22 -89.74
CA LEU A 392 -12.12 -8.43 -88.57
C LEU A 392 -13.28 -7.60 -88.01
N LYS A 393 -14.15 -7.04 -88.86
CA LYS A 393 -15.36 -6.34 -88.41
C LYS A 393 -16.30 -7.31 -87.68
N SER A 394 -16.57 -8.48 -88.27
CA SER A 394 -17.47 -9.48 -87.67
C SER A 394 -16.94 -10.03 -86.34
N GLU A 395 -15.62 -10.22 -86.22
CA GLU A 395 -14.96 -10.62 -84.98
C GLU A 395 -15.07 -9.54 -83.91
N ASN A 396 -14.84 -8.27 -84.26
CA ASN A 396 -15.01 -7.14 -83.33
C ASN A 396 -16.48 -6.94 -82.90
N GLU A 397 -17.44 -7.16 -83.80
CA GLU A 397 -18.87 -7.13 -83.45
C GLU A 397 -19.21 -8.27 -82.46
N GLN A 398 -18.67 -9.48 -82.67
CA GLN A 398 -18.85 -10.60 -81.74
C GLN A 398 -18.20 -10.36 -80.37
N THR A 399 -16.95 -9.88 -80.32
CA THR A 399 -16.27 -9.60 -79.03
C THR A 399 -16.99 -8.48 -78.27
N LEU A 400 -17.45 -7.44 -78.97
CA LEU A 400 -18.23 -6.34 -78.38
C LEU A 400 -19.58 -6.83 -77.81
N VAL A 401 -20.24 -7.81 -78.43
CA VAL A 401 -21.44 -8.45 -77.87
C VAL A 401 -21.11 -9.28 -76.63
N ARG A 402 -20.03 -10.09 -76.65
CA ARG A 402 -19.59 -10.88 -75.49
C ARG A 402 -19.26 -9.99 -74.29
N LEU A 403 -18.42 -8.96 -74.49
CA LEU A 403 -18.06 -7.98 -73.45
C LEU A 403 -19.27 -7.23 -72.89
N LYS A 404 -20.31 -6.96 -73.71
CA LYS A 404 -21.58 -6.38 -73.21
C LYS A 404 -22.36 -7.36 -72.33
N GLN A 405 -22.36 -8.65 -72.65
CA GLN A 405 -23.02 -9.69 -71.85
C GLN A 405 -22.28 -9.91 -70.53
N GLU A 406 -20.96 -10.05 -70.57
CA GLU A 406 -20.09 -10.16 -69.38
C GLU A 406 -20.25 -8.94 -68.46
N LYS A 407 -20.25 -7.72 -69.01
CA LYS A 407 -20.53 -6.51 -68.23
C LYS A 407 -21.89 -6.58 -67.52
N GLN A 408 -22.94 -7.04 -68.20
CA GLN A 408 -24.27 -7.17 -67.59
C GLN A 408 -24.33 -8.26 -66.51
N GLN A 409 -23.59 -9.36 -66.67
CA GLN A 409 -23.46 -10.41 -65.66
C GLN A 409 -22.76 -9.88 -64.41
N LEU A 410 -21.56 -9.30 -64.57
CA LEU A 410 -20.79 -8.70 -63.47
C LEU A 410 -21.53 -7.56 -62.75
N GLN A 411 -22.37 -6.80 -63.47
CA GLN A 411 -23.23 -5.78 -62.85
C GLN A 411 -24.28 -6.39 -61.93
N ARG A 412 -24.92 -7.50 -62.33
CA ARG A 412 -25.91 -8.22 -61.49
C ARG A 412 -25.24 -8.86 -60.28
N GLU A 413 -24.12 -9.54 -60.47
CA GLU A 413 -23.35 -10.14 -59.37
C GLU A 413 -22.93 -9.09 -58.32
N LEU A 414 -22.53 -7.90 -58.78
CA LEU A 414 -22.17 -6.77 -57.91
C LEU A 414 -23.38 -6.14 -57.20
N GLU A 415 -24.57 -6.15 -57.81
CA GLU A 415 -25.83 -5.76 -57.17
C GLU A 415 -26.25 -6.80 -56.11
N ASP A 416 -26.24 -8.08 -56.45
CA ASP A 416 -26.55 -9.19 -55.55
C ASP A 416 -25.61 -9.21 -54.33
N LEU A 417 -24.29 -9.01 -54.54
CA LEU A 417 -23.30 -8.93 -53.47
C LEU A 417 -23.49 -7.70 -52.57
N LYS A 418 -23.89 -6.55 -53.11
CA LYS A 418 -24.20 -5.36 -52.30
C LYS A 418 -25.41 -5.60 -51.39
N TYR A 419 -26.53 -6.03 -51.96
CA TYR A 419 -27.77 -6.17 -51.21
C TYR A 419 -27.74 -7.37 -50.25
N SER A 420 -27.08 -8.47 -50.60
CA SER A 420 -26.86 -9.60 -49.67
C SER A 420 -25.85 -9.27 -48.56
N GLY A 421 -24.78 -8.52 -48.88
CA GLY A 421 -23.81 -8.02 -47.90
C GLY A 421 -24.46 -7.10 -46.85
N GLU A 422 -25.27 -6.13 -47.28
CA GLU A 422 -26.00 -5.24 -46.38
C GLU A 422 -27.03 -5.99 -45.53
N ALA A 423 -27.80 -6.91 -46.13
CA ALA A 423 -28.78 -7.71 -45.40
C ALA A 423 -28.15 -8.63 -44.34
N THR A 424 -27.02 -9.26 -44.65
CA THR A 424 -26.29 -10.12 -43.71
C THR A 424 -25.65 -9.31 -42.57
N LEU A 425 -25.06 -8.14 -42.86
CA LEU A 425 -24.53 -7.24 -41.84
C LEU A 425 -25.62 -6.74 -40.88
N VAL A 426 -26.79 -6.31 -41.39
CA VAL A 426 -27.92 -5.88 -40.55
C VAL A 426 -28.46 -7.03 -39.70
N SER A 427 -28.50 -8.25 -40.24
CA SER A 427 -28.88 -9.45 -39.47
C SER A 427 -27.89 -9.76 -38.34
N GLN A 428 -26.58 -9.70 -38.63
CA GLN A 428 -25.53 -9.90 -37.63
C GLN A 428 -25.56 -8.83 -36.53
N GLN A 429 -25.77 -7.56 -36.88
CA GLN A 429 -25.91 -6.47 -35.90
C GLN A 429 -27.11 -6.67 -34.97
N LYS A 430 -28.25 -7.14 -35.49
CA LYS A 430 -29.43 -7.49 -34.67
C LYS A 430 -29.13 -8.63 -33.71
N LEU A 431 -28.51 -9.71 -34.18
CA LEU A 431 -28.11 -10.85 -33.34
C LEU A 431 -27.10 -10.44 -32.25
N GLN A 432 -26.15 -9.55 -32.57
CA GLN A 432 -25.22 -8.99 -31.58
C GLN A 432 -25.95 -8.14 -30.53
N ALA A 433 -26.89 -7.28 -30.94
CA ALA A 433 -27.69 -6.48 -30.01
C ALA A 433 -28.54 -7.37 -29.09
N GLU A 434 -29.21 -8.40 -29.62
CA GLU A 434 -29.95 -9.37 -28.82
C GLU A 434 -29.05 -10.14 -27.84
N ALA A 435 -27.87 -10.56 -28.27
CA ALA A 435 -26.91 -11.24 -27.40
C ALA A 435 -26.43 -10.31 -26.26
N GLN A 436 -26.13 -9.05 -26.56
CA GLN A 436 -25.79 -8.03 -25.54
C GLN A 436 -26.94 -7.76 -24.57
N GLU A 437 -28.19 -7.74 -25.04
CA GLU A 437 -29.35 -7.61 -24.16
C GLU A 437 -29.53 -8.82 -23.25
N ARG A 438 -29.34 -10.05 -23.77
CA ARG A 438 -29.40 -11.27 -22.97
C ARG A 438 -28.30 -11.28 -21.91
N LEU A 439 -27.07 -10.92 -22.28
CA LEU A 439 -25.96 -10.77 -21.33
C LEU A 439 -26.31 -9.79 -20.20
N LYS A 440 -26.77 -8.57 -20.53
CA LYS A 440 -27.19 -7.56 -19.54
C LYS A 440 -28.34 -8.01 -18.64
N LYS A 441 -29.22 -8.91 -19.11
CA LYS A 441 -30.30 -9.50 -18.30
C LYS A 441 -29.75 -10.54 -17.33
N GLU A 442 -28.82 -11.39 -17.75
CA GLU A 442 -28.17 -12.38 -16.87
C GLU A 442 -27.20 -11.72 -15.86
N GLU A 443 -26.47 -10.68 -16.24
CA GLU A 443 -25.63 -9.89 -15.33
C GLU A 443 -26.46 -9.29 -14.16
N ARG A 444 -27.66 -8.76 -14.46
CA ARG A 444 -28.59 -8.25 -13.43
C ARG A 444 -29.11 -9.37 -12.53
N ARG A 445 -29.52 -10.51 -13.11
CA ARG A 445 -29.95 -11.70 -12.34
C ARG A 445 -28.84 -12.20 -11.41
N HIS A 446 -27.61 -12.22 -11.89
CA HIS A 446 -26.44 -12.61 -11.10
C HIS A 446 -26.20 -11.64 -9.94
N ALA A 447 -26.21 -10.33 -10.18
CA ALA A 447 -26.08 -9.32 -9.13
C ALA A 447 -27.21 -9.42 -8.08
N GLU A 448 -28.46 -9.55 -8.53
CA GLU A 448 -29.62 -9.74 -7.63
C GLU A 448 -29.50 -11.02 -6.78
N ALA A 449 -28.98 -12.11 -7.35
CA ALA A 449 -28.73 -13.36 -6.63
C ALA A 449 -27.55 -13.24 -5.65
N GLN A 450 -26.47 -12.52 -6.01
CA GLN A 450 -25.36 -12.22 -5.11
C GLN A 450 -25.84 -11.36 -3.92
N ASP A 451 -26.62 -10.31 -4.15
CA ASP A 451 -27.18 -9.48 -3.08
C ASP A 451 -28.09 -10.31 -2.15
N GLN A 452 -28.87 -11.25 -2.70
CA GLN A 452 -29.70 -12.17 -1.91
C GLN A 452 -28.85 -13.11 -1.05
N LEU A 453 -27.78 -13.68 -1.62
CA LEU A 453 -26.83 -14.53 -0.92
C LEU A 453 -26.12 -13.76 0.21
N GLU A 454 -25.62 -12.56 -0.06
CA GLU A 454 -24.99 -11.71 0.97
C GLU A 454 -25.96 -11.36 2.10
N ARG A 455 -27.22 -11.02 1.77
CA ARG A 455 -28.25 -10.77 2.79
C ARG A 455 -28.54 -12.02 3.63
N ALA A 456 -28.61 -13.19 3.01
CA ALA A 456 -28.78 -14.46 3.72
C ALA A 456 -27.59 -14.81 4.63
N LEU A 457 -26.35 -14.64 4.13
CA LEU A 457 -25.13 -14.88 4.91
C LEU A 457 -25.03 -13.94 6.11
N ARG A 458 -25.32 -12.64 5.95
CA ARG A 458 -25.34 -11.67 7.06
C ARG A 458 -26.41 -12.04 8.10
N ALA A 459 -27.61 -12.45 7.67
CA ALA A 459 -28.66 -12.91 8.57
C ALA A 459 -28.27 -14.20 9.32
N MET A 460 -27.64 -15.17 8.64
CA MET A 460 -27.13 -16.40 9.24
C MET A 460 -26.01 -16.14 10.25
N GLN A 461 -25.11 -15.19 10.00
CA GLN A 461 -24.07 -14.80 10.95
C GLN A 461 -24.69 -14.18 12.21
N VAL A 462 -25.63 -13.23 12.07
CA VAL A 462 -26.34 -12.63 13.21
C VAL A 462 -27.11 -13.70 14.00
N ALA A 463 -27.73 -14.67 13.31
CA ALA A 463 -28.39 -15.80 13.96
C ALA A 463 -27.38 -16.65 14.76
N LYS A 464 -26.25 -17.03 14.16
CA LYS A 464 -25.14 -17.76 14.81
C LYS A 464 -24.66 -17.02 16.07
N ASP A 465 -24.27 -15.76 15.94
CA ASP A 465 -23.76 -14.94 17.05
C ASP A 465 -24.81 -14.86 18.19
N SER A 466 -26.08 -14.65 17.85
CA SER A 466 -27.17 -14.59 18.83
C SER A 466 -27.40 -15.92 19.56
N LEU A 467 -27.25 -17.05 18.86
CA LEU A 467 -27.36 -18.40 19.44
C LEU A 467 -26.15 -18.75 20.30
N GLU A 468 -24.94 -18.35 19.91
CA GLU A 468 -23.73 -18.50 20.72
C GLU A 468 -23.83 -17.69 22.02
N HIS A 469 -24.35 -16.45 21.94
CA HIS A 469 -24.63 -15.63 23.12
C HIS A 469 -25.72 -16.21 24.03
N LEU A 470 -26.78 -16.83 23.47
CA LEU A 470 -27.81 -17.51 24.25
C LEU A 470 -27.25 -18.79 24.91
N ALA A 471 -26.54 -19.63 24.16
CA ALA A 471 -25.90 -20.83 24.68
C ALA A 471 -24.93 -20.51 25.83
N SER A 472 -24.17 -19.41 25.70
CA SER A 472 -23.26 -18.88 26.73
C SER A 472 -23.99 -18.48 28.01
N LYS A 473 -25.16 -17.82 27.91
CA LYS A 473 -26.00 -17.48 29.07
C LYS A 473 -26.63 -18.70 29.73
N LEU A 474 -26.90 -19.75 28.95
CA LEU A 474 -27.52 -20.99 29.39
C LEU A 474 -26.49 -22.08 29.80
N ILE A 475 -25.21 -21.73 30.00
CA ILE A 475 -24.15 -22.69 30.41
C ILE A 475 -24.53 -23.44 31.70
N HIS A 476 -25.11 -22.75 32.68
CA HIS A 476 -25.44 -23.30 34.00
C HIS A 476 -26.61 -24.29 34.02
N ILE A 477 -27.34 -24.46 32.91
CA ILE A 477 -28.46 -25.41 32.80
C ILE A 477 -27.91 -26.70 32.19
N THR A 478 -27.75 -27.73 33.01
CA THR A 478 -27.33 -29.07 32.58
C THR A 478 -28.49 -29.83 31.97
N VAL A 479 -28.29 -30.33 30.76
CA VAL A 479 -29.25 -31.15 30.02
C VAL A 479 -28.72 -32.58 30.04
N GLU A 480 -29.19 -33.39 30.99
CA GLU A 480 -28.70 -34.77 31.16
C GLU A 480 -29.33 -35.74 30.14
N ASP A 481 -30.65 -35.68 29.93
CA ASP A 481 -31.38 -36.59 29.01
C ASP A 481 -31.63 -36.05 27.58
N GLY A 482 -30.83 -35.12 27.08
CA GLY A 482 -31.02 -34.48 25.75
C GLY A 482 -30.20 -35.12 24.63
N ARG A 483 -30.55 -34.86 23.35
CA ARG A 483 -29.77 -35.37 22.21
C ARG A 483 -28.34 -34.80 22.17
N PHE A 484 -28.17 -33.63 22.76
CA PHE A 484 -26.91 -32.89 22.84
C PHE A 484 -26.22 -32.98 24.22
N ALA A 485 -26.71 -33.84 25.12
CA ALA A 485 -26.09 -34.07 26.42
C ALA A 485 -24.60 -34.47 26.29
N GLY A 486 -23.72 -33.71 26.94
CA GLY A 486 -22.28 -33.98 27.00
C GLY A 486 -21.49 -33.81 25.70
N LYS A 487 -22.07 -33.25 24.63
CA LYS A 487 -21.39 -33.07 23.34
C LYS A 487 -20.95 -31.62 23.13
N GLU A 488 -19.65 -31.40 22.99
CA GLU A 488 -19.13 -30.15 22.42
C GLU A 488 -19.46 -30.12 20.92
N LEU A 489 -20.12 -29.05 20.47
CA LEU A 489 -20.47 -28.85 19.07
C LEU A 489 -19.26 -28.27 18.32
N ASP A 490 -18.80 -28.97 17.27
CA ASP A 490 -17.69 -28.53 16.43
C ASP A 490 -18.04 -27.23 15.66
N PRO A 491 -17.36 -26.09 15.93
CA PRO A 491 -17.63 -24.81 15.26
C PRO A 491 -17.39 -24.82 13.74
N GLN A 492 -16.67 -25.82 13.21
CA GLN A 492 -16.37 -25.98 11.79
C GLN A 492 -17.42 -26.80 11.01
N ALA A 493 -18.37 -27.46 11.68
CA ALA A 493 -19.32 -28.32 11.01
C ALA A 493 -20.44 -27.54 10.29
N ASP A 494 -20.80 -27.94 9.06
CA ASP A 494 -21.89 -27.30 8.28
C ASP A 494 -23.24 -27.28 9.03
N ASN A 495 -23.47 -28.28 9.89
CA ASN A 495 -24.67 -28.41 10.72
C ASN A 495 -24.56 -27.68 12.09
N TYR A 496 -23.52 -26.86 12.31
CA TYR A 496 -23.29 -26.20 13.61
C TYR A 496 -24.45 -25.33 14.06
N VAL A 497 -24.95 -24.42 13.21
CA VAL A 497 -26.02 -23.48 13.60
C VAL A 497 -27.36 -24.20 13.89
N PRO A 498 -27.84 -25.16 13.08
CA PRO A 498 -29.00 -25.99 13.42
C PRO A 498 -28.83 -26.79 14.72
N ASN A 499 -27.66 -27.38 14.95
CA ASN A 499 -27.39 -28.15 16.18
C ASN A 499 -27.32 -27.24 17.42
N LEU A 500 -26.75 -26.04 17.29
CA LEU A 500 -26.68 -25.04 18.34
C LEU A 500 -28.09 -24.51 18.70
N LEU A 501 -28.94 -24.29 17.69
CA LEU A 501 -30.35 -23.95 17.89
C LEU A 501 -31.08 -25.04 18.69
N GLY A 502 -30.94 -26.31 18.31
CA GLY A 502 -31.55 -27.44 19.03
C GLY A 502 -31.02 -27.60 20.47
N LEU A 503 -29.73 -27.34 20.70
CA LEU A 503 -29.15 -27.34 22.06
C LEU A 503 -29.70 -26.19 22.92
N VAL A 504 -29.88 -24.99 22.34
CA VAL A 504 -30.49 -23.84 23.02
C VAL A 504 -31.97 -24.11 23.32
N GLU A 505 -32.69 -24.74 22.39
CA GLU A 505 -34.09 -25.16 22.58
C GLU A 505 -34.24 -26.18 23.73
N GLU A 506 -33.45 -27.26 23.74
CA GLU A 506 -33.45 -28.25 24.84
C GLU A 506 -33.17 -27.58 26.20
N LYS A 507 -32.23 -26.64 26.27
CA LYS A 507 -31.90 -25.88 27.49
C LYS A 507 -33.03 -24.94 27.93
N LEU A 508 -33.65 -24.21 26.99
CA LEU A 508 -34.76 -23.30 27.29
C LEU A 508 -36.00 -24.07 27.78
N LEU A 509 -36.30 -25.23 27.18
CA LEU A 509 -37.39 -26.10 27.63
C LEU A 509 -37.16 -26.64 29.06
N LYS A 510 -35.92 -27.03 29.40
CA LYS A 510 -35.60 -27.45 30.79
C LYS A 510 -35.70 -26.28 31.78
N LEU A 511 -35.24 -25.07 31.41
CA LEU A 511 -35.43 -23.86 32.23
C LEU A 511 -36.92 -23.53 32.40
N GLN A 512 -37.73 -23.66 31.35
CA GLN A 512 -39.18 -23.45 31.44
C GLN A 512 -39.83 -24.45 32.41
N ALA A 513 -39.46 -25.74 32.34
CA ALA A 513 -39.96 -26.76 33.26
C ALA A 513 -39.54 -26.49 34.73
N GLN A 514 -38.32 -26.00 34.98
CA GLN A 514 -37.88 -25.59 36.32
C GLN A 514 -38.67 -24.39 36.86
N LEU A 515 -39.04 -23.44 35.98
CA LEU A 515 -39.80 -22.24 36.34
C LEU A 515 -41.31 -22.51 36.50
N GLN A 516 -41.88 -23.55 35.89
CA GLN A 516 -43.32 -23.87 35.99
C GLN A 516 -43.81 -24.13 37.43
N GLY A 517 -42.92 -24.45 38.37
CA GLY A 517 -43.24 -24.64 39.80
C GLY A 517 -43.05 -23.40 40.68
N HIS A 518 -42.64 -22.25 40.14
CA HIS A 518 -42.26 -21.06 40.90
C HIS A 518 -43.01 -19.82 40.41
N ASP A 519 -43.44 -18.94 41.32
CA ASP A 519 -43.95 -17.62 40.91
C ASP A 519 -42.79 -16.73 40.47
N VAL A 520 -42.63 -16.62 39.15
CA VAL A 520 -41.60 -15.79 38.49
C VAL A 520 -41.73 -14.32 38.89
N GLN A 521 -42.95 -13.84 39.15
CA GLN A 521 -43.20 -12.45 39.53
C GLN A 521 -42.68 -12.18 40.95
N GLU A 522 -42.97 -13.07 41.90
CA GLU A 522 -42.48 -12.99 43.27
C GLU A 522 -40.95 -13.16 43.35
N MET A 523 -40.39 -14.10 42.59
CA MET A 523 -38.93 -14.25 42.44
C MET A 523 -38.26 -13.00 41.89
N LEU A 524 -38.83 -12.35 40.86
CA LEU A 524 -38.28 -11.10 40.31
C LEU A 524 -38.37 -9.95 41.32
N CYS A 525 -39.43 -9.88 42.13
CA CYS A 525 -39.51 -8.96 43.26
C CYS A 525 -38.43 -9.23 44.32
N HIS A 526 -38.17 -10.49 44.67
CA HIS A 526 -37.07 -10.86 45.57
C HIS A 526 -35.68 -10.53 45.00
N ILE A 527 -35.48 -10.67 43.68
CA ILE A 527 -34.23 -10.29 43.00
C ILE A 527 -34.06 -8.76 42.94
N ALA A 528 -35.16 -8.01 42.85
CA ALA A 528 -35.16 -6.54 42.88
C ALA A 528 -34.96 -5.95 44.29
N ASN A 529 -35.08 -6.76 45.36
CA ASN A 529 -34.84 -6.30 46.72
C ASN A 529 -33.37 -5.92 46.92
N ARG A 530 -33.17 -4.72 47.49
CA ARG A 530 -31.86 -4.04 47.59
C ARG A 530 -30.80 -4.84 48.35
N GLU A 531 -31.21 -5.68 49.30
CA GLU A 531 -30.31 -6.54 50.09
C GLU A 531 -29.75 -7.71 49.27
N PHE A 532 -30.55 -8.28 48.36
CA PHE A 532 -30.11 -9.32 47.43
C PHE A 532 -29.11 -8.75 46.41
N LEU A 533 -29.39 -7.55 45.87
CA LEU A 533 -28.47 -6.87 44.95
C LEU A 533 -27.13 -6.52 45.62
N ALA A 534 -27.14 -6.00 46.86
CA ALA A 534 -25.92 -5.67 47.59
C ALA A 534 -25.05 -6.91 47.92
N SER A 535 -25.68 -8.06 48.19
CA SER A 535 -24.93 -9.32 48.40
C SER A 535 -24.35 -9.90 47.10
N LEU A 536 -24.95 -9.59 45.95
CA LEU A 536 -24.43 -9.97 44.62
C LEU A 536 -23.32 -9.04 44.12
N GLU A 537 -23.37 -7.73 44.40
CA GLU A 537 -22.36 -6.75 43.98
C GLU A 537 -20.93 -7.15 44.43
N GLY A 538 -20.78 -7.80 45.58
CA GLY A 538 -19.51 -8.33 46.07
C GLY A 538 -18.98 -9.60 45.37
N ARG A 539 -19.68 -10.15 44.36
CA ARG A 539 -19.32 -11.41 43.67
C ARG A 539 -19.50 -11.36 42.13
N LEU A 540 -19.39 -10.19 41.51
CA LEU A 540 -19.52 -10.04 40.05
C LEU A 540 -18.14 -10.12 39.35
N PRO A 541 -18.01 -10.83 38.21
CA PRO A 541 -16.83 -10.77 37.35
C PRO A 541 -16.64 -9.40 36.71
N GLU A 542 -15.40 -9.02 36.41
CA GLU A 542 -14.99 -7.67 35.97
C GLU A 542 -15.61 -7.19 34.64
N TYR A 543 -16.14 -8.10 33.81
CA TYR A 543 -16.61 -7.83 32.45
C TYR A 543 -18.15 -7.72 32.32
N ASN A 544 -18.87 -7.44 33.42
CA ASN A 544 -20.33 -7.58 33.45
C ASN A 544 -21.09 -6.35 32.91
N THR A 545 -21.35 -6.33 31.59
CA THR A 545 -22.20 -5.34 30.92
C THR A 545 -23.69 -5.64 31.09
N ARG A 546 -24.21 -5.50 32.32
CA ARG A 546 -25.65 -5.66 32.57
C ARG A 546 -26.46 -4.56 31.87
N ILE A 547 -27.46 -4.99 31.10
CA ILE A 547 -28.56 -4.14 30.63
C ILE A 547 -29.23 -3.54 31.87
N ALA A 548 -29.38 -2.22 31.92
CA ALA A 548 -30.14 -1.55 32.97
C ALA A 548 -31.61 -1.97 32.87
N LEU A 549 -32.08 -2.79 33.82
CA LEU A 549 -33.51 -3.03 33.98
C LEU A 549 -34.18 -1.69 34.33
N PRO A 550 -35.31 -1.34 33.71
CA PRO A 550 -35.95 -0.05 33.94
C PRO A 550 -36.42 0.04 35.38
N LEU A 551 -35.73 0.86 36.17
CA LEU A 551 -36.27 1.37 37.43
C LEU A 551 -37.61 2.03 37.12
N ALA A 552 -38.66 1.61 37.83
CA ALA A 552 -39.99 2.16 37.66
C ALA A 552 -40.03 3.60 38.20
N THR A 553 -39.56 4.57 37.41
CA THR A 553 -39.63 5.98 37.76
C THR A 553 -41.09 6.39 37.87
N SER A 554 -41.50 6.84 39.05
CA SER A 554 -42.82 7.40 39.29
C SER A 554 -43.10 8.52 38.28
N LYS A 555 -44.26 8.48 37.61
CA LYS A 555 -44.70 9.47 36.62
C LYS A 555 -44.60 10.90 37.18
N ASP A 556 -43.56 11.62 36.79
CA ASP A 556 -43.42 13.02 37.16
C ASP A 556 -44.24 13.90 36.21
N LYS A 557 -45.18 14.65 36.77
CA LYS A 557 -46.20 15.41 36.03
C LYS A 557 -45.73 16.83 35.73
N PHE A 558 -44.77 17.00 34.83
CA PHE A 558 -44.42 18.34 34.31
C PHE A 558 -44.22 18.33 32.79
N PHE A 559 -45.36 18.36 32.07
CA PHE A 559 -45.41 18.84 30.69
C PHE A 559 -46.30 20.08 30.62
N GLY A 560 -45.63 21.20 30.39
CA GLY A 560 -46.18 22.44 29.88
C GLY A 560 -44.97 23.27 29.45
N GLN A 561 -44.98 24.06 28.39
CA GLN A 561 -45.92 24.38 27.32
C GLN A 561 -45.10 25.33 26.42
N TYR A 562 -45.47 25.54 25.15
CA TYR A 562 -44.77 26.39 24.18
C TYR A 562 -43.39 25.83 23.72
N GLY A 563 -43.00 25.91 22.45
CA GLY A 563 -43.67 26.45 21.27
C GLY A 563 -42.65 27.10 20.32
N TRP A 564 -42.95 27.12 19.01
CA TRP A 564 -42.11 27.63 17.91
C TRP A 564 -40.87 26.77 17.57
N GLY A 565 -40.51 26.57 16.30
CA GLY A 565 -41.22 26.94 15.06
C GLY A 565 -40.43 26.47 13.83
N ASP A 566 -41.12 26.15 12.74
CA ASP A 566 -40.49 25.86 11.45
C ASP A 566 -39.96 27.15 10.82
N GLU A 567 -38.69 27.19 10.42
CA GLU A 567 -38.19 28.24 9.53
C GLU A 567 -37.23 27.66 8.48
N TRP A 568 -37.61 27.85 7.22
CA TRP A 568 -36.79 27.50 6.05
C TRP A 568 -35.76 28.61 5.80
N GLY A 569 -34.46 28.28 5.85
CA GLY A 569 -33.37 29.22 5.59
C GLY A 569 -32.34 28.65 4.60
N ALA A 570 -32.31 29.17 3.38
CA ALA A 570 -31.39 28.72 2.34
C ALA A 570 -29.99 29.34 2.47
N VAL A 571 -28.97 28.49 2.61
CA VAL A 571 -27.53 28.79 2.44
C VAL A 571 -26.89 27.50 1.92
N GLY A 572 -26.00 27.44 0.94
CA GLY A 572 -25.42 28.45 0.03
C GLY A 572 -24.40 27.69 -0.84
N ALA A 573 -24.32 27.96 -2.15
CA ALA A 573 -23.53 27.13 -3.06
C ALA A 573 -22.01 27.23 -2.80
N PRO A 574 -21.25 26.12 -2.79
CA PRO A 574 -19.78 26.18 -2.78
C PRO A 574 -19.27 26.69 -4.13
N SER A 575 -18.39 27.69 -4.11
CA SER A 575 -17.73 28.19 -5.31
C SER A 575 -16.66 27.21 -5.80
N TRP A 576 -16.63 26.97 -7.12
CA TRP A 576 -15.54 26.24 -7.76
C TRP A 576 -14.31 27.15 -7.88
N VAL A 577 -13.39 27.03 -6.94
CA VAL A 577 -12.05 27.65 -7.06
C VAL A 577 -11.17 26.73 -7.89
N ALA A 578 -10.77 27.20 -9.08
CA ALA A 578 -9.86 26.49 -9.96
C ALA A 578 -8.43 26.47 -9.38
N GLY A 579 -8.11 25.44 -8.60
CA GLY A 579 -6.74 25.15 -8.17
C GLY A 579 -5.91 24.56 -9.31
N GLY A 580 -5.04 25.37 -9.92
CA GLY A 580 -4.15 24.91 -10.99
C GLY A 580 -3.05 23.98 -10.47
N CYS A 581 -3.16 22.67 -10.74
CA CYS A 581 -2.08 21.72 -10.51
C CYS A 581 -1.01 21.84 -11.61
N GLN A 582 0.08 22.53 -11.31
CA GLN A 582 1.31 22.45 -12.09
C GLN A 582 1.99 21.09 -11.84
N ILE A 583 1.99 20.24 -12.87
CA ILE A 583 2.70 18.95 -12.88
C ILE A 583 4.20 19.23 -13.16
N PRO A 584 5.13 18.83 -12.28
CA PRO A 584 6.55 18.89 -12.60
C PRO A 584 6.93 17.67 -13.46
N CYS A 585 7.09 17.87 -14.77
CA CYS A 585 7.60 16.86 -15.68
C CYS A 585 9.11 16.60 -15.46
N SER A 586 9.47 15.82 -14.45
CA SER A 586 10.84 15.34 -14.24
C SER A 586 11.09 14.02 -15.00
N GLY A 587 11.32 14.11 -16.31
CA GLY A 587 11.72 12.96 -17.13
C GLY A 587 13.19 12.56 -16.89
N PRO A 588 13.51 11.27 -16.65
CA PRO A 588 14.90 10.82 -16.55
C PRO A 588 15.59 10.83 -17.92
N ARG A 589 16.76 11.48 -17.97
CA ARG A 589 17.61 11.62 -19.16
C ARG A 589 18.36 10.31 -19.43
N TRP A 590 17.86 9.47 -20.33
CA TRP A 590 18.56 8.26 -20.78
C TRP A 590 19.77 8.62 -21.65
N GLY A 591 20.96 8.58 -21.07
CA GLY A 591 22.22 8.74 -21.81
C GLY A 591 22.59 7.45 -22.54
N TRP A 592 22.52 7.47 -23.88
CA TRP A 592 23.03 6.39 -24.72
C TRP A 592 24.54 6.53 -24.92
N SER A 593 25.34 5.76 -24.16
CA SER A 593 26.76 5.53 -24.46
C SER A 593 26.92 4.28 -25.31
N GLY A 594 26.68 4.40 -26.62
CA GLY A 594 26.95 3.35 -27.60
C GLY A 594 28.33 3.51 -28.23
N VAL A 595 29.34 2.79 -27.71
CA VAL A 595 30.66 2.70 -28.36
C VAL A 595 30.60 1.64 -29.46
N VAL A 596 30.56 2.06 -30.72
CA VAL A 596 30.88 1.19 -31.87
C VAL A 596 31.89 1.90 -32.76
N LYS A 597 33.01 1.23 -33.03
CA LYS A 597 34.16 1.75 -33.78
C LYS A 597 34.41 0.82 -34.97
N GLY A 598 33.78 1.11 -36.11
CA GLY A 598 33.86 0.32 -37.36
C GLY A 598 33.89 1.24 -38.58
N ARG A 599 34.80 0.96 -39.54
CA ARG A 599 35.21 1.89 -40.62
C ARG A 599 34.56 1.56 -41.96
N GLY A 600 34.53 2.55 -42.88
CA GLY A 600 34.37 2.36 -44.34
C GLY A 600 33.05 2.92 -44.87
N ALA A 601 32.92 4.19 -45.30
CA ALA A 601 33.58 4.89 -46.42
C ALA A 601 33.13 4.42 -47.83
N ARG A 602 32.20 5.18 -48.44
CA ARG A 602 32.38 5.89 -49.73
C ARG A 602 31.13 6.68 -50.16
N ASP A 603 31.40 7.94 -50.48
CA ASP A 603 30.82 8.88 -51.45
C ASP A 603 29.66 8.43 -52.36
N GLY A 604 28.73 9.37 -52.61
CA GLY A 604 27.64 9.22 -53.57
C GLY A 604 26.65 10.39 -53.54
N ASP A 605 27.06 11.57 -54.03
CA ASP A 605 26.13 12.66 -54.35
C ASP A 605 25.09 12.21 -55.39
N LEU A 606 23.85 12.71 -55.29
CA LEU A 606 22.97 13.13 -56.41
C LEU A 606 21.55 13.47 -55.90
N ASP A 607 21.29 14.76 -55.70
CA ASP A 607 19.98 15.38 -56.01
C ASP A 607 19.90 15.55 -57.55
N PRO A 608 18.72 15.57 -58.22
CA PRO A 608 17.70 16.59 -57.90
C PRO A 608 16.20 16.30 -58.22
N THR A 609 15.34 17.09 -57.58
CA THR A 609 14.03 17.61 -58.06
C THR A 609 13.07 16.76 -58.92
N SER A 610 11.85 16.53 -58.41
CA SER A 610 10.62 16.98 -59.11
C SER A 610 9.34 16.82 -58.26
N LEU A 611 8.59 17.93 -58.10
CA LEU A 611 7.16 17.93 -57.78
C LEU A 611 6.37 17.94 -59.10
N PRO A 612 5.11 17.46 -59.09
CA PRO A 612 4.03 18.45 -59.18
C PRO A 612 2.83 18.16 -58.25
N ALA A 613 2.03 19.21 -58.03
CA ALA A 613 0.89 19.21 -57.12
C ALA A 613 -0.38 18.56 -57.72
N HIS A 614 -1.23 18.01 -56.85
CA HIS A 614 -2.61 17.62 -57.20
C HIS A 614 -3.62 18.77 -56.95
N PRO A 615 -4.64 18.94 -57.80
CA PRO A 615 -5.69 19.97 -57.68
C PRO A 615 -6.80 19.60 -56.67
N PRO A 616 -7.67 20.56 -56.26
CA PRO A 616 -8.50 20.45 -55.06
C PRO A 616 -9.82 19.67 -55.23
N THR A 617 -10.36 19.22 -54.10
CA THR A 617 -11.66 18.55 -53.97
C THR A 617 -12.86 19.48 -54.23
N PRO A 618 -13.94 18.98 -54.87
CA PRO A 618 -15.15 19.78 -55.08
C PRO A 618 -16.04 19.83 -53.83
N ARG A 619 -16.66 21.00 -53.61
CA ARG A 619 -17.62 21.25 -52.53
C ARG A 619 -18.84 20.33 -52.65
N ARG A 620 -19.23 19.66 -51.55
CA ARG A 620 -20.60 19.14 -51.42
C ARG A 620 -21.59 20.31 -51.42
N ARG A 621 -22.58 20.28 -52.35
CA ARG A 621 -23.83 21.02 -52.16
C ARG A 621 -24.64 20.38 -51.04
N ARG A 622 -25.44 21.21 -50.37
CA ARG A 622 -26.58 20.75 -49.56
C ARG A 622 -27.74 20.46 -50.51
N GLU A 623 -28.42 19.36 -50.25
CA GLU A 623 -29.89 19.25 -50.30
C GLU A 623 -30.31 18.67 -48.94
#